data_AF-A0A1U7WGC9-F1
#
_entry.id   AF-A0A1U7WGC9-F1
#
_cell.length_a   1.000
_cell.length_b   1.000
_cell.length_c   1.000
_cell.angle_alpha   90.00
_cell.angle_beta   90.00
_cell.angle_gamma   90.00
#
_symmetry.space_group_name_H-M   'P 1'
#
loop_
_entity.id
_entity.type
_entity.pdbx_description
1 polymer ?
#
loop_
_entity_poly.entity_id
_entity_poly.type
_entity_poly.pdbx_seq_one_letter_code
_entity_poly.pdbx_strand_id
1 'polypeptide(L)'
;MEEFTGVNFLKRMENGTLAFIGDSLSRQQFQSLVCMITGGEDRPDVLDVGREYGLVKVHGAKLPDGWAYRFSSTQTTTNFTYEDTILSQGTRSTR
;
A
#
# COMPACT_ATOMS: atom_id res chain seq x y z
N MET A 1 22.84 1.50 13.75
CA MET A 1 21.44 1.45 13.25
C MET A 1 20.70 0.50 14.16
N GLU A 2 19.51 0.88 14.65
CA GLU A 2 18.68 -0.04 15.44
C GLU A 2 18.22 -1.21 14.56
N GLU A 3 17.98 -2.37 15.17
CA GLU A 3 17.40 -3.52 14.49
C GLU A 3 15.95 -3.24 14.09
N PHE A 4 15.58 -3.59 12.86
CA PHE A 4 14.23 -3.40 12.37
C PHE A 4 13.32 -4.52 12.88
N THR A 5 12.17 -4.16 13.45
CA THR A 5 11.08 -5.11 13.72
C THR A 5 9.77 -4.53 13.19
N GLY A 6 8.93 -5.38 12.59
CA GLY A 6 7.62 -4.98 12.09
C GLY A 6 6.74 -4.35 13.17
N VAL A 7 6.81 -4.86 14.40
CA VAL A 7 6.06 -4.33 15.55
C VAL A 7 6.49 -2.91 15.90
N ASN A 8 7.80 -2.63 15.99
CA ASN A 8 8.28 -1.28 16.30
C ASN A 8 7.96 -0.30 15.16
N PHE A 9 8.03 -0.77 13.90
CA PHE A 9 7.62 0.02 12.75
C PHE A 9 6.14 0.39 12.80
N LEU A 10 5.25 -0.58 12.98
CA LEU A 10 3.80 -0.35 13.04
C LEU A 10 3.42 0.56 14.21
N LYS A 11 4.06 0.40 15.38
CA LYS A 11 3.85 1.28 16.53
C LYS A 11 4.26 2.72 16.25
N ARG A 12 5.34 2.95 15.51
CA ARG A 12 5.77 4.30 15.08
C ARG A 12 4.82 4.90 14.04
N MET A 13 4.14 4.05 13.26
CA MET A 13 3.22 4.43 12.19
C MET A 13 1.74 4.27 12.57
N GLU A 14 1.42 4.24 13.87
CA GLU A 14 0.06 4.01 14.36
C GLU A 14 -0.90 5.10 13.83
N ASN A 15 -2.05 4.68 13.30
CA ASN A 15 -3.03 5.50 12.59
C ASN A 15 -2.49 6.27 11.36
N GLY A 16 -1.24 6.00 10.95
CA GLY A 16 -0.57 6.64 9.82
C GLY A 16 -0.83 5.91 8.50
N THR A 17 -0.65 6.64 7.40
CA THR A 17 -0.62 6.06 6.06
C THR A 17 0.75 6.29 5.41
N LEU A 18 1.39 5.22 4.94
CA LEU A 18 2.59 5.28 4.12
C LEU A 18 2.24 4.96 2.66
N ALA A 19 2.48 5.91 1.76
CA ALA A 19 2.18 5.75 0.34
C ALA A 19 3.48 5.62 -0.48
N PHE A 20 3.55 4.57 -1.30
CA PHE A 20 4.56 4.42 -2.33
C PHE A 20 3.96 4.81 -3.67
N ILE A 21 4.54 5.83 -4.31
CA ILE A 21 4.07 6.35 -5.59
C ILE A 21 5.23 6.22 -6.58
N GLY A 22 4.97 5.69 -7.78
CA GLY A 22 5.97 5.64 -8.83
C GLY A 22 5.85 4.41 -9.71
N ASP A 23 6.99 3.82 -10.04
CA ASP A 23 7.12 2.76 -11.04
C ASP A 23 7.29 1.37 -10.40
N SER A 24 7.95 0.48 -11.14
CA SER A 24 8.27 -0.87 -10.69
C SER A 24 9.22 -0.90 -9.47
N LEU A 25 10.08 0.09 -9.28
CA LEU A 25 10.99 0.16 -8.12
C LEU A 25 10.20 0.51 -6.85
N SER A 26 9.33 1.51 -6.91
CA SER A 26 8.43 1.85 -5.80
C SER A 26 7.56 0.66 -5.38
N ARG A 27 7.06 -0.11 -6.36
CA ARG A 27 6.30 -1.35 -6.10
C ARG A 27 7.13 -2.41 -5.35
N GLN A 28 8.39 -2.59 -5.76
CA GLN A 28 9.29 -3.55 -5.10
C GLN A 28 9.61 -3.13 -3.66
N GLN A 29 9.81 -1.83 -3.42
CA GLN A 29 10.02 -1.30 -2.06
C GLN A 29 8.79 -1.51 -1.18
N PHE A 30 7.59 -1.24 -1.71
CA PHE A 30 6.32 -1.54 -1.04
C PHE A 30 6.21 -3.01 -0.64
N GLN A 31 6.43 -3.92 -1.60
CA GLN A 31 6.36 -5.38 -1.35
C GLN A 31 7.41 -5.83 -0.33
N SER A 32 8.63 -5.32 -0.44
CA SER A 32 9.71 -5.60 0.51
C SER A 32 9.35 -5.15 1.93
N LEU A 33 8.81 -3.93 2.08
CA LEU A 33 8.39 -3.42 3.38
C LEU A 33 7.26 -4.27 3.98
N VAL A 34 6.23 -4.60 3.20
CA VAL A 34 5.12 -5.45 3.67
C VAL A 34 5.67 -6.79 4.18
N CYS A 35 6.55 -7.44 3.42
CA CYS A 35 7.19 -8.70 3.81
C CYS A 35 8.02 -8.56 5.11
N MET A 36 8.81 -7.49 5.25
CA MET A 36 9.57 -7.24 6.49
C MET A 36 8.67 -7.01 7.70
N ILE A 37 7.50 -6.38 7.52
CA ILE A 37 6.54 -6.15 8.61
C ILE A 37 5.84 -7.46 9.01
N THR A 38 5.43 -8.27 8.03
CA THR A 38 4.72 -9.54 8.30
C THR A 38 5.65 -10.68 8.68
N GLY A 39 6.96 -10.55 8.40
CA GLY A 39 7.92 -11.63 8.54
C GLY A 39 7.77 -12.72 7.47
N GLY A 40 7.10 -12.40 6.34
CA GLY A 40 6.78 -13.36 5.29
C GLY A 40 5.58 -14.27 5.59
N GLU A 41 4.89 -14.05 6.71
CA GLU A 41 3.74 -14.87 7.13
C GLU A 41 2.40 -14.25 6.70
N ASP A 42 1.42 -15.12 6.45
CA ASP A 42 0.03 -14.71 6.27
C ASP A 42 -0.57 -14.29 7.61
N ARG A 43 -1.04 -13.04 7.68
CA ARG A 43 -1.49 -12.43 8.92
C ARG A 43 -2.98 -12.03 8.83
N PRO A 44 -3.83 -12.47 9.77
CA PRO A 44 -5.26 -12.15 9.75
C PRO A 44 -5.55 -10.67 10.05
N ASP A 45 -4.59 -9.94 10.63
CA ASP A 45 -4.70 -8.51 10.89
C ASP A 45 -4.31 -7.62 9.70
N VAL A 46 -3.96 -8.21 8.55
CA VAL A 46 -3.68 -7.49 7.31
C VAL A 46 -4.91 -7.52 6.41
N LEU A 47 -5.52 -6.36 6.18
CA LEU A 47 -6.73 -6.20 5.38
C LEU A 47 -6.40 -5.56 4.03
N ASP A 48 -6.90 -6.12 2.93
CA ASP A 48 -6.88 -5.45 1.62
C ASP A 48 -7.95 -4.34 1.60
N VAL A 49 -7.48 -3.10 1.59
CA VAL A 49 -8.29 -1.88 1.55
C VAL A 49 -8.13 -1.14 0.23
N GLY A 50 -7.64 -1.79 -0.84
CA GLY A 50 -7.39 -1.16 -2.14
C GLY A 50 -8.59 -0.39 -2.69
N ARG A 51 -9.81 -0.91 -2.47
CA ARG A 51 -11.06 -0.24 -2.89
C ARG A 51 -11.30 1.10 -2.19
N GLU A 52 -10.92 1.24 -0.92
CA GLU A 52 -11.08 2.50 -0.17
C GLU A 52 -10.19 3.61 -0.75
N TYR A 53 -9.07 3.23 -1.38
CA TYR A 53 -8.13 4.14 -2.04
C TYR A 53 -8.43 4.33 -3.54
N GLY A 54 -9.55 3.79 -4.05
CA GLY A 54 -9.88 3.86 -5.48
C GLY A 54 -8.98 2.99 -6.37
N LEU A 55 -8.21 2.06 -5.79
CA LEU A 55 -7.33 1.13 -6.50
C LEU A 55 -8.14 -0.08 -6.98
N VAL A 56 -9.03 0.16 -7.93
CA VAL A 56 -9.93 -0.87 -8.46
C VAL A 56 -9.33 -1.46 -9.73
N LYS A 57 -9.31 -2.78 -9.87
CA LYS A 57 -9.05 -3.41 -11.17
C LYS A 57 -10.17 -3.01 -12.13
N VAL A 58 -9.86 -2.15 -13.11
CA VAL A 58 -10.77 -1.88 -14.22
C VAL A 58 -11.05 -3.19 -14.97
N HIS A 59 -12.32 -3.40 -15.36
CA HIS A 59 -12.73 -4.62 -16.06
C HIS A 59 -11.89 -4.80 -17.35
N GLY A 60 -11.21 -5.93 -17.49
CA GLY A 60 -10.31 -6.22 -18.62
C GLY A 60 -8.87 -5.73 -18.46
N ALA A 61 -8.52 -5.03 -17.38
CA ALA A 61 -7.14 -4.65 -17.09
C ALA A 61 -6.30 -5.88 -16.66
N LYS A 62 -5.10 -6.03 -17.25
CA LYS A 62 -4.17 -7.10 -16.86
C LYS A 62 -3.57 -6.88 -15.46
N LEU A 63 -3.50 -5.64 -15.00
CA LEU A 63 -2.91 -5.25 -13.72
C LEU A 63 -3.87 -4.32 -12.95
N PRO A 64 -3.89 -4.39 -11.61
CA PRO A 64 -4.57 -3.39 -10.78
C PRO A 64 -3.81 -2.06 -10.81
N ASP A 65 -4.54 -0.95 -10.60
CA ASP A 65 -3.99 0.41 -10.54
C ASP A 65 -3.11 0.66 -9.30
N GLY A 66 -3.12 -0.29 -8.35
CA GLY A 66 -2.31 -0.28 -7.13
C GLY A 66 -2.76 -1.35 -6.12
N TRP A 67 -2.19 -1.30 -4.92
CA TRP A 67 -2.59 -2.11 -3.76
C TRP A 67 -2.59 -1.26 -2.48
N ALA A 68 -3.46 -1.58 -1.53
CA ALA A 68 -3.42 -0.96 -0.20
C ALA A 68 -3.71 -2.01 0.87
N TYR A 69 -2.84 -2.08 1.87
CA TYR A 69 -2.98 -3.00 3.00
C TYR A 69 -3.06 -2.22 4.31
N ARG A 70 -4.06 -2.54 5.13
CA ARG A 70 -4.24 -1.97 6.47
C ARG A 70 -3.95 -3.02 7.53
N PHE A 71 -3.05 -2.67 8.44
CA PHE A 71 -2.79 -3.43 9.65
C PHE A 71 -3.81 -3.02 10.71
N SER A 72 -4.82 -3.86 10.94
CA SER A 72 -5.96 -3.54 11.82
C SER A 72 -5.55 -3.35 13.28
N SER A 73 -4.43 -3.96 13.69
CA SER A 73 -3.86 -3.86 15.03
C SER A 73 -3.42 -2.43 15.41
N THR A 74 -2.96 -1.63 14.44
CA THR A 74 -2.47 -0.25 14.66
C THR A 74 -3.18 0.79 13.79
N GLN A 75 -4.16 0.37 12.98
CA GLN A 75 -4.77 1.15 11.90
C GLN A 75 -3.76 1.77 10.92
N THR A 76 -2.55 1.23 10.86
CA THR A 76 -1.53 1.68 9.91
C THR A 76 -1.89 1.18 8.52
N THR A 77 -1.85 2.06 7.52
CA THR A 77 -2.08 1.65 6.13
C THR A 77 -0.82 1.87 5.29
N THR A 78 -0.45 0.89 4.49
CA THR A 78 0.60 1.02 3.48
C THR A 78 -0.02 0.80 2.11
N ASN A 79 0.23 1.69 1.15
CA ASN A 79 -0.29 1.54 -0.21
C ASN A 79 0.80 1.75 -1.26
N PHE A 80 0.55 1.22 -2.45
CA PHE A 80 1.29 1.48 -3.66
C PHE A 80 0.34 1.88 -4.79
N THR A 81 0.67 2.94 -5.51
CA THR A 81 -0.06 3.42 -6.69
C THR A 81 0.92 3.85 -7.77
N TYR A 82 0.59 3.60 -9.04
CA TYR A 82 1.39 4.11 -10.15
C TYR A 82 1.24 5.64 -10.31
N GLU A 83 2.32 6.33 -10.68
CA GLU A 83 2.29 7.78 -10.90
C GLU A 83 1.24 8.17 -11.96
N ASP A 84 1.16 7.42 -13.07
CA ASP A 84 0.16 7.63 -14.13
C ASP A 84 -1.29 7.54 -13.62
N THR A 85 -1.55 6.70 -12.63
CA THR A 85 -2.88 6.57 -12.01
C THR A 85 -3.27 7.89 -11.36
N ILE A 86 -2.36 8.55 -10.63
CA ILE A 86 -2.63 9.83 -9.96
C ILE A 86 -2.91 10.93 -10.99
N LEU A 87 -2.11 10.99 -12.06
CA LEU A 87 -2.29 11.96 -13.14
C LEU A 87 -3.61 11.76 -13.89
N SER A 88 -4.05 10.50 -14.06
CA SER A 88 -5.32 10.17 -14.72
C SER A 88 -6.57 10.52 -13.89
N GLN A 89 -6.47 10.48 -12.55
CA GLN A 89 -7.58 10.85 -11.67
C GLN A 89 -7.83 12.37 -11.69
N GLY A 90 -6.78 13.18 -11.77
CA GLY A 90 -6.89 14.64 -11.91
C GLY A 90 -7.56 15.07 -13.23
N THR A 91 -7.34 14.31 -14.31
CA THR A 91 -7.98 14.57 -15.61
C THR A 91 -9.41 14.04 -15.71
N ARG A 92 -9.78 12.97 -14.97
CA ARG A 92 -11.18 12.53 -14.86
C ARG A 92 -12.05 13.46 -14.02
N SER A 93 -11.50 14.12 -13.00
CA SER A 93 -12.27 15.05 -12.16
C SER A 93 -12.61 16.39 -12.83
N THR A 94 -12.00 16.69 -13.98
CA THR A 94 -12.20 17.96 -14.72
C THR A 94 -13.11 17.83 -15.93
N ARG A 95 -13.84 16.71 -16.05
CA ARG A 95 -14.76 16.44 -17.15
C ARG A 95 -16.18 16.14 -16.69
#